data_AF-A0AAD2HSR9-F1
#
_entry.id   AF-A0AAD2HSR9-F1
#
_cell.length_a   1.000
_cell.length_b   1.000
_cell.length_c   1.000
_cell.angle_alpha   90.00
_cell.angle_beta   90.00
_cell.angle_gamma   90.00
#
_symmetry.space_group_name_H-M   'P 1'
#
loop_
_entity.id
_entity.type
_entity.pdbx_description
1 polymer ?
#
loop_
_entity_poly.entity_id
_entity_poly.type
_entity_poly.pdbx_seq_one_letter_code
_entity_poly.pdbx_strand_id
1 'polypeptide(L)'
;MGNSHPGLFCWGGSIASHVLLSLPPPQLYMLGPWINYSAVHLCLTFIFQYIPVPDPAQTNLLLFPLDGLLRANSVLQTLSLLSRPGVSPLLVQSPLFHFILGMTASAGGGLLGGTLSLTSETWTFSTPPPLRTGVFGLWSTHDMWAGGIVAVIYGSLTSHPAFANVLSVTLSTSSARASSVAVMIAFFGARAFATRPKKLVQPPKEKVKTQ
;
A
#
# COMPACT_ATOMS: atom_id res chain seq x y z
N MET A 1 2.55 6.22 -26.33
CA MET A 1 2.42 5.37 -25.12
C MET A 1 3.81 5.27 -24.52
N GLY A 2 4.09 6.00 -23.43
CA GLY A 2 5.39 5.92 -22.76
C GLY A 2 5.52 4.56 -22.08
N ASN A 3 6.66 3.89 -22.28
CA ASN A 3 6.99 2.61 -21.68
C ASN A 3 7.24 2.77 -20.17
N SER A 4 6.19 3.06 -19.39
CA SER A 4 6.27 2.87 -17.94
C SER A 4 6.46 1.37 -17.70
N HIS A 5 7.39 0.99 -16.83
CA HIS A 5 7.64 -0.41 -16.45
C HIS A 5 6.82 -0.73 -15.18
N PRO A 6 5.55 -1.19 -15.29
CA PRO A 6 4.68 -1.36 -14.12
C PRO A 6 5.10 -2.50 -13.18
N GLY A 7 5.97 -3.41 -13.63
CA GLY A 7 6.26 -4.67 -12.92
C GLY A 7 7.01 -4.51 -11.59
N LEU A 8 7.87 -3.50 -11.43
CA LEU A 8 8.68 -3.36 -10.20
C LEU A 8 7.87 -2.85 -9.00
N PHE A 9 6.79 -2.08 -9.24
CA PHE A 9 6.01 -1.47 -8.17
C PHE A 9 5.14 -2.48 -7.43
N CYS A 10 4.64 -3.51 -8.11
CA CYS A 10 3.69 -4.46 -7.52
C CYS A 10 4.32 -5.37 -6.46
N TRP A 11 5.65 -5.51 -6.46
CA TRP A 11 6.37 -6.34 -5.49
C TRP A 11 7.24 -5.58 -4.50
N GLY A 12 7.36 -4.25 -4.64
CA GLY A 12 8.31 -3.47 -3.84
C GLY A 12 8.12 -3.64 -2.33
N GLY A 13 6.87 -3.76 -1.84
CA GLY A 13 6.60 -4.02 -0.43
C GLY A 13 7.09 -5.39 0.04
N SER A 14 6.91 -6.43 -0.77
CA SER A 14 7.37 -7.78 -0.44
C SER A 14 8.90 -7.88 -0.51
N ILE A 15 9.52 -7.35 -1.56
CA ILE A 15 10.99 -7.33 -1.71
C ILE A 15 11.63 -6.58 -0.53
N ALA A 16 11.17 -5.37 -0.25
CA ALA A 16 11.71 -4.57 0.86
C ALA A 16 11.54 -5.26 2.21
N SER A 17 10.39 -5.90 2.46
CA SER A 17 10.17 -6.63 3.72
C SER A 17 11.07 -7.86 3.85
N HIS A 18 11.33 -8.59 2.77
CA HIS A 18 12.28 -9.71 2.78
C HIS A 18 13.71 -9.22 3.04
N VAL A 19 14.11 -8.11 2.42
CA VAL A 19 15.42 -7.48 2.69
C VAL A 19 15.55 -7.05 4.16
N LEU A 20 14.52 -6.41 4.74
CA LEU A 20 14.51 -6.02 6.16
C LEU A 20 14.62 -7.24 7.10
N LEU A 21 14.04 -8.37 6.71
CA LEU A 21 14.11 -9.62 7.47
C LEU A 21 15.34 -10.48 7.16
N SER A 22 16.23 -10.02 6.27
CA SER A 22 17.35 -10.82 5.74
C SER A 22 16.91 -12.18 5.16
N LEU A 23 15.73 -12.21 4.55
CA LEU A 23 15.17 -13.38 3.86
C LEU A 23 15.33 -13.24 2.34
N PRO A 24 15.52 -14.33 1.59
CA PRO A 24 15.54 -14.27 0.14
C PRO A 24 14.14 -13.94 -0.41
N PRO A 25 13.96 -12.87 -1.21
CA PRO A 25 12.66 -12.50 -1.76
C PRO A 25 12.20 -13.50 -2.83
N PRO A 26 11.04 -14.17 -2.68
CA PRO A 26 10.57 -15.21 -3.60
C PRO A 26 10.35 -14.71 -5.03
N GLN A 27 10.10 -13.41 -5.20
CA GLN A 27 9.92 -12.80 -6.52
C GLN A 27 11.17 -12.85 -7.39
N LEU A 28 12.37 -12.98 -6.81
CA LEU A 28 13.61 -13.04 -7.59
C LEU A 28 13.96 -14.45 -8.08
N TYR A 29 13.34 -15.50 -7.53
CA TYR A 29 13.70 -16.89 -7.85
C TYR A 29 12.52 -17.84 -8.09
N MET A 30 11.27 -17.45 -7.78
CA MET A 30 10.07 -18.26 -8.04
C MET A 30 9.29 -17.70 -9.23
N LEU A 31 8.84 -18.58 -10.13
CA LEU A 31 8.02 -18.20 -11.28
C LEU A 31 6.57 -17.83 -10.92
N GLY A 32 6.05 -18.34 -9.81
CA GLY A 32 4.64 -18.15 -9.40
C GLY A 32 4.18 -16.69 -9.36
N PRO A 33 4.89 -15.78 -8.65
CA PRO A 33 4.55 -14.35 -8.64
C PRO A 33 4.53 -13.70 -10.03
N TRP A 34 5.45 -14.10 -10.92
CA TRP A 34 5.52 -13.60 -12.29
C TRP A 34 4.34 -14.05 -13.14
N ILE A 35 3.95 -15.34 -13.02
CA ILE A 35 2.77 -15.87 -13.73
C ILE A 35 1.52 -15.13 -13.28
N ASN A 36 1.31 -14.98 -11.97
CA ASN A 36 0.14 -14.29 -11.43
C ASN A 36 0.05 -12.84 -11.91
N TYR A 37 1.17 -12.11 -11.87
CA TYR A 37 1.21 -10.72 -12.34
C TYR A 37 0.95 -10.62 -13.85
N SER A 38 1.68 -11.38 -14.66
CA SER A 38 1.57 -11.32 -16.12
C SER A 38 0.19 -11.74 -16.60
N ALA A 39 -0.43 -12.76 -15.99
CA ALA A 39 -1.78 -13.19 -16.33
C ALA A 39 -2.82 -12.08 -16.09
N VAL A 40 -2.79 -11.45 -14.91
CA VAL A 40 -3.72 -10.34 -14.59
C VAL A 40 -3.45 -9.14 -15.50
N HIS A 41 -2.18 -8.79 -15.74
CA HIS A 41 -1.81 -7.67 -16.59
C HIS A 41 -2.28 -7.87 -18.04
N LEU A 42 -2.04 -9.04 -18.62
CA LEU A 42 -2.47 -9.36 -19.99
C LEU A 42 -4.00 -9.42 -20.10
N CYS A 43 -4.68 -10.00 -19.11
CA CYS A 43 -6.13 -10.06 -19.05
C CYS A 43 -6.75 -8.65 -19.01
N LEU A 44 -6.28 -7.78 -18.10
CA LEU A 44 -6.76 -6.40 -18.01
C LEU A 44 -6.44 -5.60 -19.27
N THR A 45 -5.24 -5.77 -19.83
CA THR A 45 -4.86 -5.13 -21.10
C THR A 45 -5.81 -5.53 -22.22
N PHE A 46 -6.16 -6.81 -22.33
CA PHE A 46 -7.12 -7.30 -23.30
C PHE A 46 -8.53 -6.74 -23.07
N ILE A 47 -9.03 -6.72 -21.84
CA ILE A 47 -10.35 -6.16 -21.51
C ILE A 47 -10.44 -4.66 -21.86
N PHE A 48 -9.39 -3.89 -21.53
CA PHE A 48 -9.34 -2.45 -21.81
C PHE A 48 -9.14 -2.09 -23.28
N GLN A 49 -8.94 -3.07 -24.17
CA GLN A 49 -9.06 -2.83 -25.63
C GLN A 49 -10.52 -2.60 -26.04
N TYR A 50 -11.47 -3.17 -25.29
CA TYR A 50 -12.90 -3.11 -25.62
C TYR A 50 -13.71 -2.16 -24.73
N ILE A 51 -13.22 -1.88 -23.52
CA ILE A 51 -13.87 -1.01 -22.54
C ILE A 51 -12.99 0.21 -22.30
N PRO A 52 -13.52 1.46 -22.42
CA PRO A 52 -12.74 2.65 -22.13
C PRO A 52 -12.24 2.63 -20.69
N VAL A 53 -10.97 2.96 -20.50
CA VAL A 53 -10.34 2.99 -19.18
C VAL A 53 -11.07 4.05 -18.33
N PRO A 54 -11.68 3.67 -17.18
CA PRO A 54 -12.34 4.64 -16.33
C PRO A 54 -11.36 5.67 -15.80
N ASP A 55 -11.86 6.88 -15.53
CA ASP A 55 -11.05 7.94 -14.92
C ASP A 55 -10.33 7.41 -13.65
N PRO A 56 -9.03 7.70 -13.44
CA PRO A 56 -8.28 7.19 -12.29
C PRO A 56 -8.94 7.52 -10.94
N ALA A 57 -9.60 8.67 -10.80
CA ALA A 57 -10.28 9.01 -9.55
C ALA A 57 -11.54 8.15 -9.34
N GLN A 58 -12.28 7.86 -10.40
CA GLN A 58 -13.42 6.94 -10.34
C GLN A 58 -12.98 5.51 -10.05
N THR A 59 -11.89 5.05 -10.69
CA THR A 59 -11.30 3.73 -10.46
C THR A 59 -10.89 3.57 -9.00
N ASN A 60 -10.17 4.56 -8.45
CA ASN A 60 -9.79 4.55 -7.04
C ASN A 60 -11.01 4.55 -6.11
N LEU A 61 -12.08 5.28 -6.45
CA LEU A 61 -13.31 5.30 -5.66
C LEU A 61 -14.10 3.98 -5.74
N LEU A 62 -14.06 3.27 -6.86
CA LEU A 62 -14.75 1.99 -7.01
C LEU A 62 -13.95 0.85 -6.36
N LEU A 63 -12.63 0.89 -6.49
CA LEU A 63 -11.74 -0.21 -6.11
C LEU A 63 -11.08 -0.02 -4.74
N PHE A 64 -11.33 1.07 -3.99
CA PHE A 64 -10.71 1.25 -2.67
C PHE A 64 -10.96 0.09 -1.69
N PRO A 65 -12.12 -0.60 -1.64
CA PRO A 65 -12.29 -1.73 -0.72
C PRO A 65 -11.37 -2.89 -1.09
N LEU A 66 -11.20 -3.13 -2.40
CA LEU A 66 -10.31 -4.17 -2.90
C LEU A 66 -8.84 -3.81 -2.66
N ASP A 67 -8.44 -2.55 -2.89
CA ASP A 67 -7.07 -2.08 -2.61
C ASP A 67 -6.75 -2.20 -1.11
N GLY A 68 -7.67 -1.74 -0.24
CA GLY A 68 -7.54 -1.89 1.20
C GLY A 68 -7.44 -3.36 1.65
N LEU A 69 -8.26 -4.25 1.08
CA LEU A 69 -8.20 -5.69 1.35
C LEU A 69 -6.85 -6.30 0.94
N LEU A 70 -6.37 -6.00 -0.28
CA LEU A 70 -5.12 -6.54 -0.80
C LEU A 70 -3.92 -6.06 0.02
N ARG A 71 -3.91 -4.78 0.42
CA ARG A 71 -2.83 -4.22 1.26
C ARG A 71 -2.86 -4.73 2.69
N ALA A 72 -4.04 -4.88 3.29
CA ALA A 72 -4.16 -5.53 4.59
C ALA A 72 -3.61 -6.96 4.53
N ASN A 73 -3.97 -7.74 3.51
CA ASN A 73 -3.44 -9.08 3.32
C ASN A 73 -1.92 -9.08 3.13
N SER A 74 -1.36 -8.13 2.36
CA SER A 74 0.09 -7.97 2.23
C SER A 74 0.78 -7.77 3.59
N VAL A 75 0.24 -6.89 4.43
CA VAL A 75 0.74 -6.64 5.79
C VAL A 75 0.67 -7.90 6.65
N LEU A 76 -0.50 -8.55 6.70
CA LEU A 76 -0.73 -9.74 7.51
C LEU A 76 0.17 -10.92 7.09
N GLN A 77 0.34 -11.13 5.78
CA GLN A 77 1.26 -12.15 5.26
C GLN A 77 2.71 -11.81 5.56
N THR A 78 3.10 -10.54 5.47
CA THR A 78 4.45 -10.11 5.82
C THR A 78 4.74 -10.30 7.32
N LEU A 79 3.79 -9.98 8.20
CA LEU A 79 3.94 -10.26 9.64
C LEU A 79 4.08 -11.75 9.93
N SER A 80 3.42 -12.62 9.15
CA SER A 80 3.60 -14.07 9.31
C SER A 80 5.05 -14.53 9.07
N LEU A 81 5.85 -13.76 8.32
CA LEU A 81 7.27 -14.06 8.09
C LEU A 81 8.10 -13.97 9.37
N LEU A 82 7.65 -13.22 10.39
CA LEU A 82 8.32 -13.14 11.69
C LEU A 82 8.35 -14.47 12.44
N SER A 83 7.48 -15.42 12.07
CA SER A 83 7.49 -16.77 12.63
C SER A 83 8.48 -17.72 11.93
N ARG A 84 9.16 -17.27 10.86
CA ARG A 84 10.12 -18.12 10.15
C ARG A 84 11.41 -18.31 10.94
N PRO A 85 12.00 -19.53 10.88
CA PRO A 85 13.33 -19.75 11.44
C PRO A 85 14.35 -18.87 10.69
N GLY A 86 15.27 -18.26 11.45
CA GLY A 86 16.30 -17.37 10.91
C GLY A 86 16.02 -15.87 11.07
N VAL A 87 14.78 -15.47 11.39
CA VAL A 87 14.49 -14.07 11.75
C VAL A 87 15.00 -13.80 13.18
N SER A 88 15.72 -12.70 13.37
CA SER A 88 16.27 -12.32 14.67
C SER A 88 15.16 -12.16 15.73
N PRO A 89 15.26 -12.81 16.90
CA PRO A 89 14.22 -12.74 17.93
C PRO A 89 14.04 -11.31 18.49
N LEU A 90 15.09 -10.49 18.45
CA LEU A 90 15.03 -9.09 18.85
C LEU A 90 14.09 -8.27 17.95
N LEU A 91 14.07 -8.56 16.65
CA LEU A 91 13.17 -7.92 15.70
C LEU A 91 11.73 -8.41 15.90
N VAL A 92 11.55 -9.72 16.15
CA VAL A 92 10.24 -10.32 16.43
C VAL A 92 9.61 -9.70 17.69
N GLN A 93 10.39 -9.43 18.73
CA GLN A 93 9.90 -8.86 19.98
C GLN A 93 9.68 -7.34 19.94
N SER A 94 10.08 -6.64 18.87
CA SER A 94 10.01 -5.17 18.77
C SER A 94 8.70 -4.67 18.15
N PRO A 95 7.82 -3.96 18.90
CA PRO A 95 6.59 -3.38 18.35
C PRO A 95 6.87 -2.39 17.22
N LEU A 96 7.94 -1.61 17.36
CA LEU A 96 8.36 -0.65 16.35
C LEU A 96 8.74 -1.37 15.05
N PHE A 97 9.39 -2.52 15.14
CA PHE A 97 9.75 -3.28 13.95
C PHE A 97 8.51 -3.86 13.25
N HIS A 98 7.52 -4.36 13.98
CA HIS A 98 6.22 -4.77 13.39
C HIS A 98 5.53 -3.61 12.67
N PHE A 99 5.56 -2.42 13.27
CA PHE A 99 5.04 -1.20 12.66
C PHE A 99 5.77 -0.85 11.35
N ILE A 100 7.11 -0.82 11.36
CA ILE A 100 7.93 -0.58 10.16
C ILE A 100 7.70 -1.64 9.08
N LEU A 101 7.56 -2.89 9.48
CA LEU A 101 7.30 -3.99 8.57
C LEU A 101 5.92 -3.85 7.91
N GLY A 102 4.90 -3.46 8.67
CA GLY A 102 3.57 -3.13 8.13
C GLY A 102 3.58 -1.93 7.17
N MET A 103 4.29 -0.86 7.54
CA MET A 103 4.50 0.30 6.65
C MET A 103 5.13 -0.12 5.32
N THR A 104 6.17 -0.96 5.38
CA THR A 104 6.92 -1.43 4.22
C THR A 104 6.09 -2.37 3.35
N ALA A 105 5.37 -3.31 3.96
CA ALA A 105 4.51 -4.26 3.24
C ALA A 105 3.35 -3.57 2.50
N SER A 106 2.81 -2.49 3.05
CA SER A 106 1.70 -1.74 2.47
C SER A 106 2.16 -0.78 1.36
N ALA A 107 3.27 -0.06 1.56
CA ALA A 107 3.65 1.09 0.72
C ALA A 107 5.06 1.02 0.11
N GLY A 108 5.82 -0.06 0.31
CA GLY A 108 7.21 -0.17 -0.13
C GLY A 108 7.41 0.05 -1.63
N GLY A 109 6.48 -0.42 -2.47
CA GLY A 109 6.53 -0.17 -3.92
C GLY A 109 6.41 1.31 -4.29
N GLY A 110 5.49 2.04 -3.65
CA GLY A 110 5.33 3.47 -3.85
C GLY A 110 6.51 4.28 -3.33
N LEU A 111 7.10 3.87 -2.19
CA LEU A 111 8.30 4.49 -1.63
C LEU A 111 9.50 4.35 -2.57
N LEU A 112 9.81 3.12 -2.99
CA LEU A 112 10.90 2.86 -3.94
C LEU A 112 10.65 3.55 -5.27
N GLY A 113 9.41 3.48 -5.74
CA GLY A 113 8.96 4.13 -6.95
C GLY A 113 9.19 5.64 -6.97
N GLY A 114 8.76 6.33 -5.91
CA GLY A 114 8.93 7.78 -5.77
C GLY A 114 10.37 8.19 -5.49
N THR A 115 11.15 7.36 -4.80
CA THR A 115 12.56 7.64 -4.43
C THR A 115 13.49 7.47 -5.63
N LEU A 116 13.28 6.45 -6.46
CA LEU A 116 14.14 6.15 -7.62
C LEU A 116 13.57 6.70 -8.93
N SER A 117 12.42 7.37 -8.87
CA SER A 117 11.68 7.89 -10.02
C SER A 117 11.48 6.83 -11.10
N LEU A 118 11.07 5.62 -10.69
CA LEU A 118 10.95 4.46 -11.59
C LEU A 118 9.86 4.63 -12.66
N THR A 119 8.98 5.63 -12.51
CA THR A 119 7.93 5.95 -13.47
C THR A 119 8.38 6.96 -14.54
N SER A 120 9.50 7.66 -14.34
CA SER A 120 10.02 8.60 -15.34
C SER A 120 10.97 7.89 -16.32
N GLU A 121 11.12 8.48 -17.51
CA GLU A 121 12.05 7.99 -18.53
C GLU A 121 13.51 8.03 -18.04
N THR A 122 13.83 8.99 -17.18
CA THR A 122 15.14 9.11 -16.52
C THR A 122 15.05 8.63 -15.08
N TRP A 123 15.98 7.75 -14.67
CA TRP A 123 16.10 7.33 -13.28
C TRP A 123 16.79 8.43 -12.49
N THR A 124 16.16 8.88 -11.40
CA THR A 124 16.71 9.92 -10.54
C THR A 124 16.48 9.56 -9.09
N PHE A 125 17.49 9.77 -8.25
CA PHE A 125 17.34 9.65 -6.82
C PHE A 125 16.71 10.94 -6.25
N SER A 126 15.53 10.82 -5.66
CA SER A 126 14.74 11.91 -5.09
C SER A 126 14.48 11.67 -3.61
N THR A 127 14.15 12.73 -2.88
CA THR A 127 13.74 12.63 -1.47
C THR A 127 12.55 11.67 -1.33
N PRO A 128 12.63 10.67 -0.43
CA PRO A 128 11.53 9.75 -0.19
C PRO A 128 10.22 10.48 0.14
N PRO A 129 9.05 9.99 -0.31
CA PRO A 129 7.77 10.66 -0.08
C PRO A 129 7.49 11.10 1.38
N PRO A 130 7.81 10.30 2.42
CA PRO A 130 7.62 10.72 3.82
C PRO A 130 8.46 11.92 4.25
N LEU A 131 9.56 12.19 3.55
CA LEU A 131 10.51 13.25 3.87
C LEU A 131 10.34 14.49 2.97
N ARG A 132 9.42 14.46 2.01
CA ARG A 132 9.13 15.62 1.15
C ARG A 132 8.37 16.67 1.95
N THR A 133 8.89 17.89 1.99
CA THR A 133 8.28 19.04 2.68
C THR A 133 6.99 19.49 1.98
N GLY A 134 5.87 19.59 2.71
CA GLY A 134 4.62 20.15 2.20
C GLY A 134 3.36 19.60 2.89
N VAL A 135 2.23 20.33 2.79
CA VAL A 135 0.93 20.00 3.42
C VAL A 135 0.37 18.65 2.96
N PHE A 136 0.79 18.17 1.79
CA PHE A 136 0.40 16.87 1.26
C PHE A 136 1.28 15.71 1.73
N GLY A 137 2.34 15.93 2.52
CA GLY A 137 3.27 14.88 2.95
C GLY A 137 2.61 13.75 3.75
N LEU A 138 1.84 14.08 4.78
CA LEU A 138 1.12 13.09 5.59
C LEU A 138 0.02 12.37 4.79
N TRP A 139 -0.69 13.09 3.93
CA TRP A 139 -1.72 12.51 3.07
C TRP A 139 -1.13 11.61 1.97
N SER A 140 0.03 11.99 1.43
CA SER A 140 0.75 11.19 0.43
C SER A 140 1.33 9.90 1.00
N THR A 141 1.52 9.85 2.32
CA THR A 141 2.11 8.71 3.05
C THR A 141 1.06 7.93 3.84
N HIS A 142 -0.22 8.24 3.61
CA HIS A 142 -1.34 7.62 4.31
C HIS A 142 -1.32 6.08 4.24
N ASP A 143 -1.03 5.52 3.06
CA ASP A 143 -0.96 4.07 2.84
C ASP A 143 0.12 3.41 3.71
N MET A 144 1.21 4.14 3.97
CA MET A 144 2.32 3.69 4.82
C MET A 144 1.84 3.62 6.26
N TRP A 145 1.29 4.72 6.78
CA TRP A 145 0.75 4.79 8.14
C TRP A 145 -0.35 3.76 8.39
N ALA A 146 -1.27 3.59 7.44
CA ALA A 146 -2.31 2.57 7.51
C ALA A 146 -1.72 1.16 7.64
N GLY A 147 -0.66 0.85 6.88
CA GLY A 147 0.11 -0.40 7.00
C GLY A 147 0.67 -0.65 8.39
N GLY A 148 1.33 0.35 8.97
CA GLY A 148 1.89 0.26 10.31
C GLY A 148 0.82 0.12 11.40
N ILE A 149 -0.26 0.89 11.32
CA ILE A 149 -1.38 0.82 12.28
C ILE A 149 -2.05 -0.55 12.23
N VAL A 150 -2.30 -1.08 11.03
CA VAL A 150 -2.85 -2.42 10.84
C VAL A 150 -1.96 -3.49 11.46
N ALA A 151 -0.63 -3.35 11.35
CA ALA A 151 0.30 -4.27 12.01
C ALA A 151 0.20 -4.23 13.54
N VAL A 152 0.10 -3.04 14.13
CA VAL A 152 -0.06 -2.87 15.58
C VAL A 152 -1.39 -3.44 16.06
N ILE A 153 -2.49 -3.15 15.35
CA ILE A 153 -3.83 -3.67 15.68
C ILE A 153 -3.82 -5.21 15.62
N TYR A 154 -3.30 -5.78 14.53
CA TYR A 154 -3.23 -7.24 14.40
C TYR A 154 -2.38 -7.89 15.50
N GLY A 155 -1.18 -7.36 15.74
CA GLY A 155 -0.27 -7.86 16.78
C GLY A 155 -0.86 -7.75 18.19
N SER A 156 -1.57 -6.65 18.46
CA SER A 156 -2.27 -6.44 19.74
C SER A 156 -3.44 -7.41 19.92
N LEU A 157 -4.31 -7.56 18.91
CA LEU A 157 -5.49 -8.42 18.99
C LEU A 157 -5.15 -9.92 19.00
N THR A 158 -3.97 -10.30 18.53
CA THR A 158 -3.46 -11.68 18.59
C THR A 158 -2.59 -11.95 19.81
N SER A 159 -2.48 -10.98 20.73
CA SER A 159 -1.66 -11.09 21.95
C SER A 159 -0.22 -11.48 21.68
N HIS A 160 0.34 -10.95 20.59
CA HIS A 160 1.73 -11.19 20.23
C HIS A 160 2.65 -10.63 21.34
N PRO A 161 3.72 -11.34 21.76
CA PRO A 161 4.55 -10.95 22.91
C PRO A 161 5.09 -9.52 22.84
N ALA A 162 5.39 -9.02 21.64
CA ALA A 162 5.81 -7.64 21.42
C ALA A 162 4.79 -6.61 21.98
N PHE A 163 3.49 -6.90 21.89
CA PHE A 163 2.41 -5.98 22.25
C PHE A 163 1.78 -6.27 23.61
N ALA A 164 2.40 -7.10 24.45
CA ALA A 164 1.84 -7.53 25.75
C ALA A 164 1.40 -6.37 26.67
N ASN A 165 2.03 -5.19 26.53
CA ASN A 165 1.76 -4.00 27.35
C ASN A 165 0.86 -2.94 26.67
N VAL A 166 0.34 -3.21 25.46
CA VAL A 166 -0.41 -2.21 24.67
C VAL A 166 -1.91 -2.37 24.86
N LEU A 167 -2.44 -3.57 24.67
CA LEU A 167 -3.87 -3.89 24.74
C LEU A 167 -4.05 -5.28 25.36
N SER A 168 -5.01 -5.42 26.27
CA SER A 168 -5.35 -6.69 26.94
C SER A 168 -6.48 -7.47 26.25
N VAL A 169 -6.91 -7.03 25.06
CA VAL A 169 -8.00 -7.66 24.30
C VAL A 169 -7.42 -8.72 23.38
N THR A 170 -7.77 -9.98 23.61
CA THR A 170 -7.41 -11.10 22.73
C THR A 170 -8.62 -11.50 21.89
N LEU A 171 -8.44 -11.60 20.57
CA LEU A 171 -9.43 -12.13 19.64
C LEU A 171 -8.91 -13.40 18.96
N SER A 172 -9.81 -14.16 18.34
CA SER A 172 -9.40 -15.22 17.42
C SER A 172 -8.59 -14.63 16.26
N THR A 173 -7.66 -15.39 15.69
CA THR A 173 -6.84 -14.93 14.56
C THR A 173 -7.70 -14.46 13.38
N SER A 174 -8.80 -15.16 13.09
CA SER A 174 -9.74 -14.76 12.03
C SER A 174 -10.41 -13.43 12.31
N SER A 175 -10.88 -13.21 13.54
CA SER A 175 -11.49 -11.93 13.95
C SER A 175 -10.48 -10.78 13.96
N ALA A 176 -9.24 -11.04 14.40
CA ALA A 176 -8.15 -10.06 14.36
C ALA A 176 -7.80 -9.68 12.91
N ARG A 177 -7.77 -10.65 11.99
CA ARG A 177 -7.57 -10.40 10.55
C ARG A 177 -8.72 -9.58 9.96
N ALA A 178 -9.96 -9.96 10.23
CA ALA A 178 -11.14 -9.23 9.75
C ALA A 178 -11.15 -7.77 10.23
N SER A 179 -10.83 -7.55 11.51
CA SER A 179 -10.73 -6.20 12.11
C SER A 179 -9.63 -5.37 11.44
N SER A 180 -8.46 -5.98 11.22
CA SER A 180 -7.31 -5.37 10.56
C SER A 180 -7.64 -4.96 9.11
N VAL A 181 -8.34 -5.83 8.38
CA VAL A 181 -8.83 -5.56 7.02
C VAL A 181 -9.83 -4.41 7.02
N ALA A 182 -10.81 -4.42 7.93
CA ALA A 182 -11.81 -3.37 8.03
C ALA A 182 -11.17 -1.99 8.29
N VAL A 183 -10.17 -1.94 9.17
CA VAL A 183 -9.41 -0.71 9.43
C VAL A 183 -8.68 -0.22 8.18
N MET A 184 -8.01 -1.11 7.44
CA MET A 184 -7.34 -0.74 6.19
C MET A 184 -8.34 -0.19 5.16
N ILE A 185 -9.48 -0.86 4.98
CA ILE A 185 -10.54 -0.40 4.06
C ILE A 185 -11.07 0.98 4.48
N ALA A 186 -11.22 1.24 5.79
CA ALA A 186 -11.65 2.54 6.28
C ALA A 186 -10.64 3.65 5.95
N PHE A 187 -9.33 3.40 6.12
CA PHE A 187 -8.27 4.34 5.74
C PHE A 187 -8.31 4.66 4.23
N PHE A 188 -8.38 3.64 3.38
CA PHE A 188 -8.44 3.82 1.92
C PHE A 188 -9.75 4.47 1.46
N GLY A 189 -10.86 4.16 2.14
CA GLY A 189 -12.13 4.85 1.93
C GLY A 189 -11.99 6.34 2.23
N ALA A 190 -11.49 6.69 3.41
CA ALA A 190 -11.26 8.09 3.80
C ALA A 190 -10.39 8.83 2.78
N ARG A 191 -9.34 8.18 2.26
CA ARG A 191 -8.52 8.71 1.16
C ARG A 191 -9.33 8.96 -0.10
N ALA A 192 -10.03 7.95 -0.59
CA ALA A 192 -10.80 8.04 -1.83
C ALA A 192 -11.88 9.15 -1.75
N PHE A 193 -12.51 9.33 -0.59
CA PHE A 193 -13.47 10.42 -0.36
C PHE A 193 -12.79 11.79 -0.28
N ALA A 194 -11.63 11.91 0.37
CA ALA A 194 -10.89 13.16 0.49
C ALA A 194 -10.33 13.66 -0.85
N THR A 195 -9.97 12.75 -1.76
CA THR A 195 -9.42 13.09 -3.08
C THR A 195 -10.48 13.43 -4.13
N ARG A 196 -11.76 13.48 -3.77
CA ARG A 196 -12.82 13.83 -4.74
C ARG A 196 -12.57 15.23 -5.29
N PRO A 197 -12.53 15.41 -6.63
CA PRO A 197 -12.44 16.74 -7.21
C PRO A 197 -13.65 17.55 -6.73
N LYS A 198 -13.40 18.61 -5.95
CA LYS A 198 -14.44 19.59 -5.64
C LYS A 198 -14.90 20.12 -6.99
N LYS A 199 -16.21 20.01 -7.31
CA LYS A 199 -16.76 20.66 -8.50
C LYS A 199 -16.28 22.10 -8.46
N LEU A 200 -15.40 22.47 -9.40
CA LEU A 200 -14.97 23.85 -9.54
C LEU A 200 -16.25 24.64 -9.74
N VAL A 201 -16.57 25.51 -8.79
CA VAL A 201 -17.66 26.47 -8.93
C VAL A 201 -17.35 27.20 -10.22
N GLN A 202 -18.12 26.95 -11.27
CA GLN A 202 -17.90 27.63 -12.53
C GLN A 202 -17.97 29.12 -12.25
N PRO A 203 -16.96 29.92 -12.67
CA PRO A 203 -17.03 31.35 -12.48
C PRO A 203 -18.34 31.85 -13.12
N PRO A 204 -19.03 32.82 -12.48
CA PRO A 204 -20.27 33.36 -13.03
C PRO A 204 -20.01 33.81 -14.46
N LYS A 205 -20.83 33.33 -15.40
CA LYS A 205 -20.74 33.75 -16.81
C LYS A 205 -20.82 35.27 -16.86
N GLU A 206 -19.71 35.91 -17.18
CA GLU A 206 -19.66 37.35 -17.38
C GLU A 206 -20.60 37.69 -18.54
N LYS A 207 -21.66 38.44 -18.26
CA LYS A 207 -22.62 38.86 -19.28
C LYS A 207 -21.89 39.86 -20.17
N VAL A 208 -21.40 39.39 -21.32
CA VAL A 208 -20.92 40.26 -22.40
C VAL A 208 -22.08 41.17 -22.78
N LYS A 209 -21.99 42.46 -22.41
CA LYS A 209 -22.89 43.50 -22.91
C LYS A 209 -22.48 43.78 -24.35
N THR A 210 -23.23 43.26 -25.31
CA THR A 210 -23.20 43.76 -26.69
C THR A 210 -23.72 45.21 -26.66
N GLN A 211 -22.85 46.15 -27.04
CA GLN A 211 -23.21 47.53 -27.35
C GLN A 211 -23.62 47.64 -28.81
#